data_AF-A0A7X2NV08-F1
#
_entry.id   AF-A0A7X2NV08-F1
#
_cell.length_a   1.000
_cell.length_b   1.000
_cell.length_c   1.000
_cell.angle_alpha   90.00
_cell.angle_beta   90.00
_cell.angle_gamma   90.00
#
_symmetry.space_group_name_H-M   'P 1'
#
loop_
_entity.id
_entity.type
_entity.pdbx_description
1 polymer ?
#
loop_
_entity_poly.entity_id
_entity_poly.type
_entity_poly.pdbx_seq_one_letter_code
_entity_poly.pdbx_strand_id
1 'polypeptide(L)'
;MAKIARLGMLGAGLLCLAACAENTGWNPNYSAMHNGSRYAAYVQQREAALQGRAAVPPVIPLALPVQAPTAADIAGTTARRQVAPGTVRVSQRPAAQPAPATVAAAPANGPTPMLVRYAHQQTHAPGTRVYPRSGGSDAAAMRLCRGFADAAAAQAAFLAAGGPLIDPRGMDPDGDGYVCGWDPAPYRQPRL
;
A
#
# COMPACT_ATOMS: atom_id res chain seq x y z
N MET A 1 26.13 -47.70 22.94
CA MET A 1 25.87 -46.34 23.48
C MET A 1 26.67 -45.22 22.79
N ALA A 2 27.27 -45.42 21.60
CA ALA A 2 28.11 -44.40 20.93
C ALA A 2 27.45 -43.65 19.74
N LYS A 3 26.20 -43.98 19.37
CA LYS A 3 25.52 -43.38 18.19
C LYS A 3 24.68 -42.13 18.50
N ILE A 4 24.33 -41.89 19.78
CA ILE A 4 23.47 -40.77 20.17
C ILE A 4 24.24 -39.44 20.20
N ALA A 5 25.56 -39.48 20.41
CA ALA A 5 26.40 -38.27 20.48
C ALA A 5 26.59 -37.53 19.14
N ARG A 6 26.34 -38.18 17.99
CA ARG A 6 26.51 -37.53 16.67
C ARG A 6 25.28 -36.77 16.18
N LEU A 7 24.10 -37.02 16.76
CA LEU A 7 22.86 -36.36 16.33
C LEU A 7 22.67 -34.98 16.99
N GLY A 8 23.24 -34.77 18.19
CA GLY A 8 23.19 -33.49 18.89
C GLY A 8 23.99 -32.36 18.20
N MET A 9 25.05 -32.72 17.48
CA MET A 9 25.93 -31.73 16.83
C MET A 9 25.36 -31.20 15.50
N LEU A 10 24.47 -31.96 14.84
CA LEU A 10 23.73 -31.51 13.65
C LEU A 10 22.50 -30.66 14.00
N GLY A 11 21.84 -30.93 15.13
CA GLY A 11 20.68 -30.15 15.59
C GLY A 11 21.02 -28.73 16.02
N ALA A 12 22.18 -28.52 16.65
CA ALA A 12 22.63 -27.20 17.08
C ALA A 12 23.05 -26.29 15.90
N GLY A 13 23.61 -26.86 14.83
CA GLY A 13 23.99 -26.10 13.63
C GLY A 13 22.80 -25.50 12.88
N LEU A 14 21.70 -26.27 12.76
CA LEU A 14 20.46 -25.82 12.13
C LEU A 14 19.75 -24.70 12.91
N LEU A 15 19.85 -24.69 14.24
CA LEU A 15 19.27 -23.65 15.08
C LEU A 15 20.00 -22.29 14.93
N CYS A 16 21.33 -22.31 14.75
CA CYS A 16 22.10 -21.09 14.54
C CYS A 16 21.81 -20.39 13.19
N LEU A 17 21.36 -21.11 12.16
CA LEU A 17 21.00 -20.52 10.86
C LEU A 17 19.67 -19.74 10.90
N ALA A 18 18.80 -19.98 11.89
CA ALA A 18 17.53 -19.28 12.03
C ALA A 18 17.66 -17.87 12.62
N ALA A 19 18.79 -17.53 13.27
CA ALA A 19 19.01 -16.23 13.90
C ALA A 19 19.33 -15.10 12.90
N CYS A 20 19.59 -15.39 11.63
CA CYS A 20 19.77 -14.34 10.61
C CYS A 20 18.45 -13.82 10.01
N ALA A 21 17.29 -14.33 10.48
CA ALA A 21 15.96 -14.00 9.96
C ALA A 21 15.12 -13.19 10.98
N GLU A 22 15.74 -12.42 11.86
CA GLU A 22 15.04 -11.63 12.88
C GLU A 22 14.02 -10.62 12.30
N ASN A 23 14.17 -10.27 11.02
CA ASN A 23 13.25 -9.37 10.32
C ASN A 23 12.15 -10.11 9.52
N THR A 24 12.05 -11.43 9.61
CA THR A 24 10.97 -12.20 8.96
C THR A 24 9.74 -12.40 9.86
N GLY A 25 9.75 -11.86 11.08
CA GLY A 25 8.62 -11.87 12.00
C GLY A 25 7.58 -10.80 11.68
N TRP A 26 6.30 -11.05 12.01
CA TRP A 26 5.24 -10.07 11.86
C TRP A 26 5.39 -8.96 12.93
N ASN A 27 5.89 -7.80 12.51
CA ASN A 27 5.88 -6.57 13.29
C ASN A 27 5.15 -5.49 12.48
N PRO A 28 4.07 -4.89 13.01
CA PRO A 28 3.28 -3.87 12.31
C PRO A 28 4.10 -2.69 11.77
N ASN A 29 5.22 -2.33 12.42
CA ASN A 29 6.08 -1.25 11.94
C ASN A 29 6.82 -1.60 10.63
N TYR A 30 7.10 -2.89 10.37
CA TYR A 30 7.79 -3.34 9.14
C TYR A 30 6.81 -3.79 8.04
N SER A 31 5.50 -3.78 8.30
CA SER A 31 4.46 -4.08 7.31
C SER A 31 4.58 -3.21 6.05
N ALA A 32 5.01 -1.95 6.21
CA ALA A 32 5.25 -1.01 5.12
C ALA A 32 6.40 -1.44 4.18
N MET A 33 7.34 -2.26 4.64
CA MET A 33 8.45 -2.81 3.83
C MET A 33 8.05 -4.07 3.05
N HIS A 34 6.88 -4.65 3.34
CA HIS A 34 6.40 -5.89 2.70
C HIS A 34 4.98 -5.76 2.13
N ASN A 35 4.48 -4.53 1.95
CA ASN A 35 3.12 -4.27 1.46
C ASN A 35 2.96 -4.33 -0.08
N GLY A 36 4.00 -4.77 -0.80
CA GLY A 36 4.00 -4.85 -2.28
C GLY A 36 4.08 -3.50 -3.00
N SER A 37 4.14 -2.38 -2.29
CA SER A 37 4.27 -1.06 -2.92
C SER A 37 5.61 -0.89 -3.64
N ARG A 38 5.67 0.03 -4.61
CA ARG A 38 6.94 0.42 -5.26
C ARG A 38 8.01 0.84 -4.27
N TYR A 39 7.62 1.53 -3.20
CA TYR A 39 8.55 1.93 -2.14
C TYR A 39 9.10 0.72 -1.38
N ALA A 40 8.24 -0.24 -1.02
CA ALA A 40 8.67 -1.50 -0.40
C ALA A 40 9.65 -2.28 -1.30
N ALA A 41 9.35 -2.41 -2.59
CA ALA A 41 10.24 -3.05 -3.55
C ALA A 41 11.60 -2.32 -3.67
N TYR A 42 11.59 -0.99 -3.71
CA TYR A 42 12.81 -0.18 -3.72
C TYR A 42 13.67 -0.41 -2.46
N VAL A 43 13.05 -0.41 -1.27
CA VAL A 43 13.77 -0.64 -0.01
C VAL A 43 14.41 -2.03 0.01
N GLN A 44 13.69 -3.07 -0.40
CA GLN A 44 14.21 -4.44 -0.48
C GLN A 44 15.38 -4.55 -1.48
N GLN A 45 15.26 -3.94 -2.67
CA GLN A 45 16.35 -3.90 -3.65
C GLN A 45 17.58 -3.17 -3.10
N ARG A 46 17.37 -2.04 -2.42
CA ARG A 46 18.45 -1.27 -1.80
C ARG A 46 19.17 -2.09 -0.72
N GLU A 47 18.44 -2.79 0.13
CA GLU A 47 19.02 -3.64 1.18
C GLU A 47 19.81 -4.81 0.59
N ALA A 48 19.26 -5.47 -0.44
CA ALA A 48 19.99 -6.52 -1.15
C ALA A 48 21.27 -5.99 -1.83
N ALA A 49 21.24 -4.78 -2.38
CA ALA A 49 22.40 -4.13 -2.95
C ALA A 49 23.46 -3.77 -1.90
N LEU A 50 23.05 -3.26 -0.74
CA LEU A 50 23.96 -2.99 0.39
C LEU A 50 24.66 -4.25 0.89
N GLN A 51 24.03 -5.41 0.73
CA GLN A 51 24.59 -6.72 1.09
C GLN A 51 25.38 -7.38 -0.07
N GLY A 52 25.52 -6.71 -1.22
CA GLY A 52 26.17 -7.27 -2.41
C GLY A 52 25.41 -8.43 -3.07
N ARG A 53 24.12 -8.61 -2.72
CA ARG A 53 23.25 -9.68 -3.23
C ARG A 53 22.46 -9.27 -4.48
N ALA A 54 22.39 -7.98 -4.79
CA ALA A 54 21.70 -7.44 -5.95
C ALA A 54 22.45 -6.23 -6.52
N ALA A 55 22.11 -5.85 -7.76
CA ALA A 55 22.59 -4.60 -8.35
C ALA A 55 21.99 -3.39 -7.61
N VAL A 56 22.75 -2.29 -7.54
CA VAL A 56 22.29 -1.04 -6.94
C VAL A 56 21.07 -0.53 -7.72
N PRO A 57 19.91 -0.30 -7.07
CA PRO A 57 18.74 0.19 -7.78
C PRO A 57 19.05 1.56 -8.40
N PRO A 58 18.54 1.85 -9.61
CA PRO A 58 18.73 3.14 -10.24
C PRO A 58 18.15 4.21 -9.33
N VAL A 59 19.01 5.08 -8.80
CA VAL A 59 18.55 6.32 -8.18
C VAL A 59 17.91 7.18 -9.28
N ILE A 60 16.86 7.93 -8.93
CA ILE A 60 16.41 9.03 -9.79
C ILE A 60 17.70 9.82 -10.09
N PRO A 61 18.13 9.91 -11.37
CA PRO A 61 19.33 10.66 -11.66
C PRO A 61 19.07 12.05 -11.10
N LEU A 62 19.93 12.48 -10.16
CA LEU A 62 20.03 13.88 -9.83
C LEU A 62 20.53 14.48 -11.14
N ALA A 63 19.59 14.93 -11.99
CA ALA A 63 19.93 15.58 -13.23
C ALA A 63 20.95 16.64 -12.81
N LEU A 64 22.15 16.58 -13.39
CA LEU A 64 23.07 17.69 -13.28
C LEU A 64 22.22 18.94 -13.54
N PRO A 65 22.28 19.99 -12.69
CA PRO A 65 21.40 21.15 -12.80
C PRO A 65 21.49 21.87 -14.15
N VAL A 66 22.35 21.40 -15.06
CA VAL A 66 22.42 21.75 -16.48
C VAL A 66 21.09 21.60 -17.24
N GLN A 67 20.14 20.79 -16.73
CA GLN A 67 18.80 20.62 -17.32
C GLN A 67 17.66 20.86 -16.31
N ALA A 68 17.95 21.54 -15.20
CA ALA A 68 16.86 22.00 -14.34
C ALA A 68 16.00 23.01 -15.11
N PRO A 69 14.67 22.82 -15.19
CA PRO A 69 13.79 23.80 -15.83
C PRO A 69 13.97 25.16 -15.15
N THR A 70 14.06 26.22 -15.95
CA THR A 70 14.18 27.58 -15.42
C THR A 70 12.89 27.96 -14.68
N ALA A 71 12.93 29.01 -13.86
CA ALA A 71 11.72 29.53 -13.23
C ALA A 71 10.62 29.88 -14.26
N ALA A 72 11.00 30.22 -15.50
CA ALA A 72 10.07 30.44 -16.60
C ALA A 72 9.47 29.14 -17.16
N ASP A 73 10.24 28.05 -17.20
CA ASP A 73 9.76 26.72 -17.63
C ASP A 73 8.86 26.05 -16.55
N ILE A 74 9.08 26.41 -15.28
CA ILE A 74 8.26 25.98 -14.14
C ILE A 74 7.00 26.84 -14.00
N ALA A 75 6.96 28.01 -14.64
CA ALA A 75 5.79 28.89 -14.61
C ALA A 75 4.64 28.25 -15.40
N GLY A 76 3.95 27.31 -14.77
CA GLY A 76 2.67 26.82 -15.23
C GLY A 76 1.70 27.98 -15.41
N THR A 77 0.67 27.76 -16.23
CA THR A 77 -0.41 28.72 -16.44
C THR A 77 -0.93 29.24 -15.11
N THR A 78 -1.16 30.56 -15.03
CA THR A 78 -1.62 31.29 -13.85
C THR A 78 -2.58 30.46 -13.00
N ALA A 79 -2.24 30.28 -11.72
CA ALA A 79 -3.09 29.59 -10.77
C ALA A 79 -4.53 30.11 -10.89
N ARG A 80 -5.49 29.20 -11.06
CA ARG A 80 -6.92 29.53 -11.08
C ARG A 80 -7.20 30.45 -9.90
N ARG A 81 -7.79 31.62 -10.20
CA ARG A 81 -8.12 32.71 -9.27
C ARG A 81 -8.43 32.17 -7.87
N GLN A 82 -7.54 32.42 -6.92
CA GLN A 82 -7.84 32.13 -5.52
C GLN A 82 -9.07 32.95 -5.14
N VAL A 83 -10.11 32.27 -4.67
CA VAL A 83 -11.27 32.93 -4.07
C VAL A 83 -10.73 33.81 -2.95
N ALA A 84 -11.16 35.08 -2.92
CA ALA A 84 -10.64 36.10 -2.02
C ALA A 84 -10.53 35.59 -0.58
N PRO A 85 -9.52 36.03 0.20
CA PRO A 85 -9.37 35.63 1.59
C PRO A 85 -10.59 36.10 2.39
N GLY A 86 -11.58 35.23 2.53
CA GLY A 86 -12.56 35.32 3.60
C GLY A 86 -11.80 35.14 4.91
N THR A 87 -11.96 36.06 5.84
CA THR A 87 -11.42 35.94 7.19
C THR A 87 -11.89 34.62 7.80
N VAL A 88 -11.00 33.62 7.86
CA VAL A 88 -11.25 32.39 8.61
C VAL A 88 -11.16 32.77 10.08
N ARG A 89 -12.31 32.99 10.72
CA ARG A 89 -12.37 33.00 12.18
C ARG A 89 -12.16 31.57 12.64
N VAL A 90 -10.98 31.28 13.19
CA VAL A 90 -10.76 30.06 13.96
C VAL A 90 -11.47 30.25 15.30
N SER A 91 -12.75 29.90 15.36
CA SER A 91 -13.41 29.69 16.64
C SER A 91 -12.76 28.48 17.30
N GLN A 92 -12.06 28.69 18.41
CA GLN A 92 -11.55 27.59 19.24
C GLN A 92 -12.76 26.78 19.70
N ARG A 93 -12.94 25.59 19.11
CA ARG A 93 -13.96 24.63 19.55
C ARG A 93 -13.44 24.01 20.85
N PRO A 94 -14.18 24.07 21.96
CA PRO A 94 -13.81 23.32 23.17
C PRO A 94 -13.64 21.85 22.81
N ALA A 95 -12.67 21.19 23.42
CA ALA A 95 -12.37 19.77 23.19
C ALA A 95 -13.66 18.94 23.31
N ALA A 96 -14.18 18.53 22.15
CA ALA A 96 -15.31 17.61 22.10
C ALA A 96 -14.78 16.21 22.40
N GLN A 97 -15.28 15.61 23.48
CA GLN A 97 -15.13 14.18 23.72
C GLN A 97 -15.53 13.38 22.47
N PRO A 98 -14.84 12.27 22.16
CA PRO A 98 -15.13 11.48 20.98
C PRO A 98 -16.55 10.89 21.09
N ALA A 99 -17.49 11.51 20.37
CA ALA A 99 -18.75 10.89 20.03
C ALA A 99 -18.50 9.74 19.03
N PRO A 100 -19.28 8.64 19.07
CA PRO A 100 -19.14 7.55 18.11
C PRO A 100 -19.30 8.11 16.69
N ALA A 101 -18.30 7.85 15.84
CA ALA A 101 -18.28 8.32 14.46
C ALA A 101 -19.47 7.73 13.70
N THR A 102 -20.52 8.53 13.52
CA THR A 102 -21.48 8.29 12.44
C THR A 102 -20.79 8.69 11.16
N VAL A 103 -20.57 7.71 10.29
CA VAL A 103 -19.92 7.89 8.99
C VAL A 103 -20.84 8.76 8.14
N ALA A 104 -20.60 10.07 8.12
CA ALA A 104 -21.25 10.94 7.16
C ALA A 104 -20.75 10.54 5.77
N ALA A 105 -21.66 10.03 4.94
CA ALA A 105 -21.39 9.73 3.55
C ALA A 105 -20.91 11.01 2.85
N ALA A 106 -19.64 11.05 2.45
CA ALA A 106 -19.14 12.08 1.57
C ALA A 106 -19.82 11.94 0.19
N PRO A 107 -20.15 13.04 -0.50
CA PRO A 107 -20.82 12.99 -1.80
C PRO A 107 -19.96 12.28 -2.85
N ALA A 108 -20.58 11.32 -3.54
CA ALA A 108 -19.98 10.34 -4.46
C ALA A 108 -19.68 10.88 -5.87
N ASN A 109 -19.14 12.10 -5.99
CA ASN A 109 -18.87 12.69 -7.31
C ASN A 109 -17.37 12.96 -7.50
N GLY A 110 -16.60 11.87 -7.51
CA GLY A 110 -15.18 11.88 -7.84
C GLY A 110 -14.45 10.64 -7.32
N PRO A 111 -13.43 10.14 -8.05
CA PRO A 111 -12.48 9.17 -7.51
C PRO A 111 -11.97 9.65 -6.15
N THR A 112 -12.20 8.87 -5.09
CA THR A 112 -11.64 9.21 -3.78
C THR A 112 -10.11 9.30 -3.91
N PRO A 113 -9.44 10.33 -3.36
CA PRO A 113 -7.98 10.48 -3.48
C PRO A 113 -7.20 9.24 -3.06
N MET A 114 -7.73 8.46 -2.11
CA MET A 114 -7.19 7.17 -1.70
C MET A 114 -7.18 6.13 -2.82
N LEU A 115 -8.27 5.99 -3.57
CA LEU A 115 -8.37 5.04 -4.68
C LEU A 115 -7.47 5.43 -5.84
N VAL A 116 -7.38 6.73 -6.17
CA VAL A 116 -6.44 7.24 -7.19
C VAL A 116 -5.01 6.91 -6.80
N ARG A 117 -4.62 7.24 -5.56
CA ARG A 117 -3.28 6.93 -5.04
C ARG A 117 -2.98 5.44 -5.11
N TYR A 118 -3.92 4.60 -4.67
CA TYR A 118 -3.75 3.15 -4.70
C TYR A 118 -3.62 2.61 -6.13
N ALA A 119 -4.46 3.10 -7.05
CA ALA A 119 -4.41 2.72 -8.46
C ALA A 119 -3.05 3.06 -9.11
N HIS A 120 -2.42 4.17 -8.75
CA HIS A 120 -1.08 4.52 -9.25
C HIS A 120 0.06 3.78 -8.54
N GLN A 121 -0.14 3.36 -7.29
CA GLN A 121 0.85 2.57 -6.55
C GLN A 121 0.96 1.14 -7.07
N GLN A 122 -0.18 0.54 -7.44
CA GLN A 122 -0.23 -0.79 -8.02
C GLN A 122 -0.12 -0.72 -9.54
N THR A 123 0.75 -1.54 -10.14
CA THR A 123 0.96 -1.54 -11.61
C THR A 123 0.57 -2.83 -12.30
N HIS A 124 0.22 -3.88 -11.54
CA HIS A 124 -0.24 -5.14 -12.09
C HIS A 124 -1.71 -5.06 -12.54
N ALA A 125 -2.07 -5.96 -13.45
CA ALA A 125 -3.43 -6.12 -13.94
C ALA A 125 -4.30 -6.86 -12.90
N PRO A 126 -5.62 -6.62 -12.87
CA PRO A 126 -6.56 -7.47 -12.13
C PRO A 126 -6.36 -8.96 -12.44
N GLY A 127 -6.50 -9.80 -11.42
CA GLY A 127 -6.22 -11.23 -11.44
C GLY A 127 -4.73 -11.60 -11.28
N THR A 128 -3.82 -10.62 -11.22
CA THR A 128 -2.41 -10.90 -10.94
C THR A 128 -2.19 -11.05 -9.45
N ARG A 129 -1.95 -12.27 -8.97
CA ARG A 129 -1.66 -12.53 -7.56
C ARG A 129 -0.35 -11.86 -7.13
N VAL A 130 -0.46 -10.88 -6.23
CA VAL A 130 0.67 -10.16 -5.62
C VAL A 130 0.75 -10.43 -4.11
N TYR A 131 -0.39 -10.64 -3.47
CA TYR A 131 -0.52 -10.89 -2.04
C TYR A 131 -0.71 -12.39 -1.80
N PRO A 132 0.21 -13.05 -1.07
CA PRO A 132 0.05 -14.47 -0.78
C PRO A 132 -1.14 -14.70 0.15
N ARG A 133 -2.06 -15.58 -0.25
CA ARG A 133 -3.21 -16.04 0.53
C ARG A 133 -3.05 -17.52 0.83
N SER A 134 -3.17 -17.91 2.10
CA SER A 134 -3.18 -19.31 2.54
C SER A 134 -4.59 -19.90 2.65
N GLY A 135 -5.62 -19.10 2.34
CA GLY A 135 -7.03 -19.47 2.39
C GLY A 135 -7.91 -18.30 1.97
N GLY A 136 -9.16 -18.60 1.66
CA GLY A 136 -10.15 -17.64 1.15
C GLY A 136 -11.30 -18.39 0.49
N SER A 137 -12.49 -17.78 0.46
CA SER A 137 -13.65 -18.36 -0.23
C SER A 137 -14.24 -17.32 -1.15
N ASP A 138 -14.22 -17.58 -2.46
CA ASP A 138 -14.84 -16.72 -3.45
C ASP A 138 -16.32 -16.49 -3.13
N ALA A 139 -17.02 -17.55 -2.68
CA ALA A 139 -18.40 -17.45 -2.25
C ALA A 139 -18.60 -16.57 -1.00
N ALA A 140 -17.62 -16.48 -0.10
CA ALA A 140 -17.67 -15.56 1.04
C ALA A 140 -17.35 -14.12 0.61
N ALA A 141 -16.31 -13.92 -0.20
CA ALA A 141 -15.95 -12.62 -0.75
C ALA A 141 -17.12 -12.03 -1.56
N MET A 142 -17.76 -12.81 -2.43
CA MET A 142 -18.95 -12.41 -3.19
C MET A 142 -20.11 -11.98 -2.30
N ARG A 143 -20.34 -12.65 -1.16
CA ARG A 143 -21.38 -12.25 -0.19
C ARG A 143 -21.05 -10.90 0.45
N LEU A 144 -19.79 -10.65 0.80
CA LEU A 144 -19.36 -9.36 1.33
C LEU A 144 -19.48 -8.25 0.28
N CYS A 145 -19.15 -8.53 -0.98
CA CYS A 145 -19.25 -7.57 -2.07
C CYS A 145 -20.68 -7.06 -2.28
N ARG A 146 -21.70 -7.91 -2.07
CA ARG A 146 -23.12 -7.51 -2.15
C ARG A 146 -23.52 -6.49 -1.08
N GLY A 147 -22.72 -6.27 -0.05
CA GLY A 147 -22.97 -5.29 1.00
C GLY A 147 -22.55 -3.86 0.65
N PHE A 148 -21.86 -3.65 -0.49
CA PHE A 148 -21.41 -2.32 -0.92
C PHE A 148 -22.26 -1.80 -2.06
N ALA A 149 -22.39 -0.46 -2.14
CA ALA A 149 -23.13 0.19 -3.21
C ALA A 149 -22.48 -0.01 -4.59
N ASP A 150 -21.15 -0.01 -4.64
CA ASP A 150 -20.36 -0.22 -5.84
C ASP A 150 -18.96 -0.78 -5.51
N ALA A 151 -18.21 -1.13 -6.55
CA ALA A 151 -16.85 -1.66 -6.42
C ALA A 151 -15.86 -0.64 -5.81
N ALA A 152 -16.06 0.66 -6.03
CA ALA A 152 -15.19 1.69 -5.46
C ALA A 152 -15.38 1.80 -3.94
N ALA A 153 -16.60 1.71 -3.45
CA ALA A 153 -16.95 1.67 -2.03
C ALA A 153 -16.38 0.40 -1.37
N ALA A 154 -16.47 -0.75 -2.04
CA ALA A 154 -15.87 -1.99 -1.57
C ALA A 154 -14.34 -1.88 -1.45
N GLN A 155 -13.68 -1.40 -2.51
CA GLN A 155 -12.22 -1.18 -2.51
C GLN A 155 -11.81 -0.21 -1.42
N ALA A 156 -12.56 0.88 -1.24
CA ALA A 156 -12.25 1.86 -0.21
C ALA A 156 -12.34 1.26 1.20
N ALA A 157 -13.39 0.48 1.47
CA ALA A 157 -13.55 -0.23 2.74
C ALA A 157 -12.51 -1.32 2.95
N PHE A 158 -12.06 -2.00 1.89
CA PHE A 158 -10.98 -2.96 1.93
C PHE A 158 -9.64 -2.32 2.35
N LEU A 159 -9.28 -1.20 1.70
CA LEU A 159 -8.07 -0.44 2.04
C LEU A 159 -8.13 0.13 3.47
N ALA A 160 -9.30 0.65 3.87
CA ALA A 160 -9.51 1.15 5.23
C ALA A 160 -9.38 0.06 6.31
N ALA A 161 -9.66 -1.20 5.96
CA ALA A 161 -9.51 -2.35 6.84
C ALA A 161 -8.07 -2.92 6.87
N GLY A 162 -7.10 -2.28 6.20
CA GLY A 162 -5.71 -2.74 6.15
C GLY A 162 -5.42 -3.74 5.01
N GLY A 163 -6.36 -3.92 4.08
CA GLY A 163 -6.07 -4.54 2.80
C GLY A 163 -5.08 -3.69 2.00
N PRO A 164 -4.27 -4.28 1.10
CA PRO A 164 -4.26 -5.71 0.74
C PRO A 164 -3.42 -6.61 1.65
N LEU A 165 -2.66 -6.05 2.59
CA LEU A 165 -1.71 -6.83 3.38
C LEU A 165 -2.40 -7.81 4.35
N ILE A 166 -3.40 -7.35 5.10
CA ILE A 166 -4.02 -8.17 6.17
C ILE A 166 -5.26 -8.91 5.68
N ASP A 167 -6.07 -8.27 4.84
CA ASP A 167 -7.40 -8.76 4.40
C ASP A 167 -8.18 -9.52 5.50
N PRO A 168 -8.55 -8.84 6.61
CA PRO A 168 -9.14 -9.50 7.77
C PRO A 168 -10.53 -10.11 7.49
N ARG A 169 -11.16 -9.74 6.37
CA ARG A 169 -12.50 -10.22 5.98
C ARG A 169 -12.47 -11.22 4.83
N GLY A 170 -11.29 -11.55 4.28
CA GLY A 170 -11.17 -12.46 3.13
C GLY A 170 -11.88 -11.93 1.88
N MET A 171 -11.78 -10.62 1.63
CA MET A 171 -12.44 -9.94 0.52
C MET A 171 -11.66 -10.07 -0.80
N ASP A 172 -10.37 -10.41 -0.71
CA ASP A 172 -9.41 -10.60 -1.84
C ASP A 172 -8.84 -12.04 -1.80
N PRO A 173 -9.67 -13.06 -2.15
CA PRO A 173 -9.27 -14.47 -2.07
C PRO A 173 -8.24 -14.88 -3.14
N ASP A 174 -8.21 -14.20 -4.28
CA ASP A 174 -7.23 -14.40 -5.35
C ASP A 174 -5.90 -13.71 -5.07
N GLY A 175 -5.89 -12.70 -4.20
CA GLY A 175 -4.70 -12.05 -3.68
C GLY A 175 -4.13 -11.03 -4.67
N ASP A 176 -4.96 -10.45 -5.53
CA ASP A 176 -4.53 -9.43 -6.48
C ASP A 176 -4.61 -8.01 -5.88
N GLY A 177 -5.24 -7.86 -4.71
CA GLY A 177 -5.40 -6.57 -4.02
C GLY A 177 -6.49 -5.67 -4.60
N TYR A 178 -7.35 -6.20 -5.48
CA TYR A 178 -8.50 -5.52 -6.06
C TYR A 178 -9.78 -6.30 -5.76
N VAL A 179 -10.66 -5.73 -4.95
CA VAL A 179 -11.85 -6.44 -4.48
C VAL A 179 -13.09 -6.14 -5.29
N CYS A 180 -14.01 -7.10 -5.32
CA CYS A 180 -15.37 -6.92 -5.86
C CYS A 180 -15.40 -6.42 -7.32
N GLY A 181 -14.39 -6.79 -8.12
CA GLY A 181 -14.28 -6.39 -9.52
C GLY A 181 -13.84 -4.94 -9.73
N TRP A 182 -13.25 -4.29 -8.72
CA TRP A 182 -12.75 -2.92 -8.86
C TRP A 182 -11.61 -2.86 -9.88
N ASP A 183 -11.80 -2.05 -10.93
CA ASP A 183 -10.79 -1.81 -11.97
C ASP A 183 -10.00 -0.52 -11.68
N PRO A 184 -8.66 -0.59 -11.51
CA PRO A 184 -7.82 0.59 -11.33
C PRO A 184 -7.58 1.38 -12.63
N ALA A 185 -7.85 0.85 -13.82
CA ALA A 185 -7.51 1.48 -15.09
C ALA A 185 -8.09 2.90 -15.26
N PRO A 186 -9.38 3.17 -14.94
CA PRO A 186 -9.95 4.53 -15.04
C PRO A 186 -9.26 5.55 -14.12
N TYR A 187 -8.68 5.09 -13.01
CA TYR A 187 -8.02 5.94 -12.02
C TYR A 187 -6.58 6.30 -12.40
N ARG A 188 -5.99 5.57 -13.36
CA ARG A 188 -4.61 5.76 -13.83
C ARG A 188 -4.51 6.72 -15.02
N GLN A 189 -5.64 7.08 -15.64
CA GLN A 189 -5.65 7.93 -16.83
C GLN A 189 -5.29 9.37 -16.46
N PRO A 190 -4.39 10.03 -17.21
CA PRO A 190 -4.16 11.46 -17.06
C PRO A 190 -5.44 12.22 -17.43
N ARG A 191 -5.89 13.13 -16.56
CA ARG A 191 -6.98 14.05 -16.91
C ARG A 191 -6.40 15.11 -17.83
N LEU A 192 -6.71 14.98 -19.11
CA LEU A 192 -6.48 16.00 -20.14
C LEU A 192 -7.47 17.16 -19.98
#